data_AF-A0A9D8S8S1-F1
#
_entry.id   AF-A0A9D8S8S1-F1
#
_cell.length_a   1.000
_cell.length_b   1.000
_cell.length_c   1.000
_cell.angle_alpha   90.00
_cell.angle_beta   90.00
_cell.angle_gamma   90.00
#
_symmetry.space_group_name_H-M   'P 1'
#
loop_
_entity.id
_entity.type
_entity.pdbx_description
1 polymer ?
#
loop_
_entity_poly.entity_id
_entity_poly.type
_entity_poly.pdbx_seq_one_letter_code
_entity_poly.pdbx_strand_id
1 'polypeptide(L)' 'RVIYLNPIFEAATNHRYDTGDYEKIDTLLGTEEDFREFCAEAKKHGIKVILDGVFSHTGSDSKYFNQYGNYDNLGAYQSQ' A
#
# COMPACT_ATOMS: atom_id res chain seq x y z
N ARG A 1 -16.89 13.15 11.08
CA ARG A 1 -16.32 13.46 9.73
C ARG A 1 -15.51 12.26 9.29
N VAL A 2 -15.32 12.05 7.99
CA VAL A 2 -14.58 10.89 7.47
C VAL A 2 -13.67 11.35 6.33
N ILE A 3 -12.44 10.84 6.32
CA ILE A 3 -11.51 10.92 5.19
C ILE A 3 -11.41 9.51 4.59
N TYR A 4 -11.61 9.42 3.29
CA TYR A 4 -11.34 8.23 2.50
C TYR A 4 -10.07 8.49 1.69
N LEU A 5 -9.08 7.62 1.82
CA LEU A 5 -7.85 7.69 1.05
C LEU A 5 -7.87 6.62 -0.04
N ASN A 6 -7.49 7.01 -1.25
CA ASN A 6 -7.07 6.07 -2.27
C ASN A 6 -5.86 5.24 -1.78
N PRO A 7 -5.46 4.17 -2.47
CA PRO A 7 -4.43 3.26 -1.98
C PRO A 7 -3.13 3.99 -1.59
N ILE A 8 -2.62 3.67 -0.41
CA ILE A 8 -1.40 4.27 0.17
C ILE A 8 -0.27 3.25 0.36
N PHE A 9 -0.53 2.00 0.01
CA PHE A 9 0.42 0.91 0.12
C PHE A 9 1.44 0.97 -1.02
N GLU A 10 2.62 0.38 -0.79
CA GLU A 10 3.71 0.33 -1.77
C GLU A 10 3.21 -0.22 -3.12
N ALA A 11 3.49 0.50 -4.20
CA ALA A 11 3.15 0.10 -5.57
C ALA A 11 4.08 0.76 -6.60
N ALA A 12 4.09 0.25 -7.83
CA ALA A 12 4.97 0.78 -8.88
C ALA A 12 4.40 2.04 -9.57
N THR A 13 3.08 2.24 -9.54
CA THR A 13 2.43 3.38 -10.21
C THR A 13 1.94 4.46 -9.24
N ASN A 14 1.70 5.66 -9.78
CA ASN A 14 1.16 6.79 -9.03
C ASN A 14 -0.23 6.52 -8.42
N HIS A 15 -1.07 5.69 -9.06
CA HIS A 15 -2.43 5.42 -8.56
C HIS A 15 -2.47 4.31 -7.51
N ARG A 16 -1.42 3.48 -7.42
CA ARG A 16 -1.20 2.47 -6.37
C ARG A 16 -2.23 1.34 -6.25
N TYR A 17 -2.99 1.12 -7.33
CA TYR A 17 -3.93 -0.02 -7.41
C TYR A 17 -3.22 -1.32 -7.83
N ASP A 18 -1.99 -1.22 -8.31
CA ASP A 18 -1.08 -2.32 -8.60
C ASP A 18 -0.22 -2.65 -7.36
N THR A 19 -0.86 -2.93 -6.23
CA THR A 19 -0.18 -3.05 -4.93
C THR A 19 0.97 -4.06 -4.97
N GLY A 20 2.14 -3.60 -4.53
CA GLY A 20 3.38 -4.35 -4.41
C GLY A 20 3.49 -5.08 -3.07
N ASP A 21 3.28 -4.34 -1.98
CA ASP A 21 3.23 -4.84 -0.61
C ASP A 21 2.17 -4.12 0.24
N TYR A 22 1.15 -4.86 0.70
CA TYR A 22 0.07 -4.34 1.54
C TYR A 22 0.51 -3.99 2.97
N GLU A 23 1.66 -4.49 3.43
CA GLU A 23 2.15 -4.25 4.79
C GLU A 23 3.02 -3.00 4.91
N LYS A 24 3.30 -2.33 3.78
CA LYS A 24 4.23 -1.21 3.71
C LYS A 24 3.56 0.01 3.08
N ILE A 25 3.74 1.17 3.72
CA ILE A 25 3.36 2.46 3.15
C ILE A 25 4.30 2.80 2.01
N ASP A 26 3.75 3.32 0.91
CA ASP A 26 4.53 3.80 -0.21
C ASP A 26 5.46 4.94 0.22
N THR A 27 6.75 4.78 -0.05
CA THR A 27 7.79 5.70 0.44
C THR A 27 7.65 7.12 -0.11
N LEU A 28 6.92 7.33 -1.21
CA LEU A 28 6.62 8.67 -1.73
C LEU A 28 5.52 9.38 -0.91
N LEU A 29 4.72 8.64 -0.15
CA LEU A 29 3.67 9.18 0.72
C LEU A 29 4.15 9.40 2.15
N GLY A 30 5.27 8.77 2.53
CA GLY A 30 5.90 8.90 3.84
C GLY A 30 6.25 7.55 4.44
N THR A 31 6.37 7.52 5.76
CA THR A 31 6.68 6.34 6.56
C THR A 31 5.43 5.80 7.26
N GLU A 32 5.55 4.60 7.84
CA GLU A 32 4.50 4.07 8.72
C GLU A 32 4.24 4.98 9.92
N GLU A 33 5.28 5.62 10.47
CA GLU A 33 5.13 6.56 11.57
C GLU A 33 4.34 7.80 11.14
N ASP A 34 4.63 8.37 9.97
CA ASP A 34 3.88 9.50 9.42
C ASP A 34 2.38 9.16 9.28
N PHE A 35 2.06 7.94 8.83
CA PHE A 35 0.66 7.49 8.73
C PHE A 35 0.01 7.29 10.10
N ARG A 36 0.75 6.79 11.09
CA ARG A 36 0.28 6.66 12.48
C ARG A 36 0.00 8.03 13.11
N GLU A 37 0.89 8.99 12.91
CA GLU A 37 0.72 10.37 13.36
C GLU A 37 -0.50 11.02 12.71
N PHE A 38 -0.66 10.88 11.39
CA PHE A 38 -1.84 11.35 10.65
C PHE A 38 -3.15 10.79 11.25
N CYS A 39 -3.21 9.48 11.48
CA CYS A 39 -4.39 8.84 12.07
C CYS A 39 -4.65 9.31 13.50
N ALA A 40 -3.59 9.48 14.31
CA ALA A 40 -3.69 9.97 15.68
C ALA A 40 -4.24 11.40 15.70
N GLU A 41 -3.76 12.26 14.81
CA GLU A 41 -4.22 13.65 14.70
C GLU A 41 -5.67 13.71 14.21
N ALA A 42 -6.02 12.98 13.13
CA ALA A 42 -7.39 12.87 12.63
C ALA A 42 -8.37 12.46 13.74
N LYS A 43 -7.98 11.50 14.59
CA LYS A 43 -8.78 11.04 15.73
C LYS A 43 -9.02 12.13 16.76
N LYS A 44 -8.02 12.97 17.09
CA LYS A 44 -8.20 14.13 18.01
C LYS A 44 -9.25 15.10 17.50
N HIS A 45 -9.38 15.23 16.17
CA HIS A 45 -10.39 16.08 15.50
C HIS A 45 -11.75 15.39 15.26
N GLY A 46 -11.96 14.17 15.77
CA GLY A 46 -13.20 13.41 15.54
C GLY A 46 -13.40 12.99 14.07
N ILE A 47 -12.30 12.83 13.32
CA ILE A 47 -12.27 12.37 11.94
C ILE A 47 -11.91 10.89 11.92
N LYS A 48 -12.71 10.08 11.23
CA LYS A 48 -12.38 8.67 10.95
C LYS A 48 -11.63 8.59 9.62
N VAL A 49 -10.67 7.67 9.53
CA VAL A 49 -9.92 7.38 8.31
C VAL A 49 -10.36 6.02 7.78
N ILE A 50 -10.64 5.95 6.48
CA ILE A 50 -10.93 4.71 5.75
C ILE A 50 -9.89 4.59 4.63
N LEU A 51 -9.32 3.40 4.49
CA LEU A 51 -8.36 3.08 3.44
C LEU A 51 -9.04 2.26 2.34
N ASP A 52 -8.63 2.53 1.09
CA ASP A 52 -8.97 1.72 -0.06
C ASP A 52 -8.17 0.40 -0.08
N GLY A 53 -8.86 -0.72 0.09
CA GLY A 53 -8.27 -2.05 0.13
C GLY A 53 -8.41 -2.77 -1.20
N VAL A 54 -7.36 -2.73 -2.03
CA VAL A 54 -7.35 -3.36 -3.37
C VAL A 54 -7.06 -4.86 -3.26
N PHE A 55 -8.05 -5.63 -2.80
CA PHE A 55 -7.87 -7.08 -2.55
C PHE A 55 -8.28 -7.97 -3.73
N SER A 56 -8.85 -7.39 -4.78
CA SER A 56 -9.29 -8.15 -5.97
C SER A 56 -8.13 -8.57 -6.87
N HIS A 57 -7.02 -7.84 -6.83
CA HIS A 57 -5.81 -8.07 -7.62
C HIS A 57 -4.59 -7.44 -6.94
N THR A 58 -3.41 -7.89 -7.34
CA THR A 58 -2.10 -7.33 -6.96
C THR A 58 -1.39 -6.79 -8.22
N GLY A 59 -0.38 -5.96 -8.06
CA GLY A 59 0.50 -5.57 -9.16
C GLY A 59 1.28 -6.77 -9.72
N SER A 60 1.69 -6.67 -10.98
CA SER A 60 2.61 -7.65 -11.59
C SER A 60 3.99 -7.62 -10.92
N ASP A 61 4.39 -6.46 -10.41
CA ASP A 61 5.59 -6.31 -9.59
C ASP A 61 5.26 -6.34 -8.09
N SER A 62 4.45 -7.30 -7.66
CA SER A 62 4.16 -7.50 -6.24
C SER A 62 5.06 -8.54 -5.61
N LYS A 63 5.19 -8.51 -4.28
CA LYS A 63 5.88 -9.58 -3.56
C LYS A 63 5.30 -10.97 -3.87
N TYR A 64 4.04 -11.06 -4.27
CA TYR A 64 3.37 -12.32 -4.59
C TYR A 64 3.65 -12.81 -6.03
N PHE A 65 3.68 -11.91 -7.01
CA PHE A 65 3.87 -12.28 -8.42
C PHE A 65 5.33 -12.17 -8.88
N ASN A 66 6.03 -11.12 -8.42
CA ASN A 66 7.45 -10.81 -8.58
C ASN A 66 7.97 -10.94 -10.03
N GLN A 67 7.28 -10.34 -10.99
CA GLN A 67 7.65 -10.44 -12.41
C GLN A 67 9.06 -9.89 -12.71
N TYR A 68 9.48 -8.83 -12.00
CA TYR A 68 10.77 -8.17 -12.27
C TYR A 68 11.87 -8.51 -11.25
N GLY A 69 11.56 -9.28 -10.20
CA GLY A 69 12.56 -9.68 -9.20
C GLY A 69 12.96 -8.58 -8.21
N ASN A 70 12.07 -7.62 -7.94
CA ASN A 70 12.32 -6.52 -7.00
C ASN A 70 12.14 -6.91 -5.53
N TYR A 71 11.57 -8.07 -5.25
CA TYR A 71 11.41 -8.62 -3.89
C TYR A 71 12.29 -9.85 -3.69
N ASP A 72 12.82 -10.01 -2.48
CA ASP A 72 13.74 -11.10 -2.12
C ASP A 72 13.07 -12.49 -2.12
N ASN A 73 11.74 -12.54 -2.03
CA ASN A 73 11.00 -13.79 -2.00
C ASN A 73 10.69 -14.33 -3.41
N LEU A 74 10.59 -15.65 -3.54
CA LEU A 74 10.19 -16.30 -4.79
C LEU A 74 8.71 -15.98 -5.10
N GLY A 75 8.46 -15.35 -6.24
CA GLY A 75 7.12 -15.04 -6.73
C GLY A 75 6.53 -16.10 -7.66
N ALA A 76 5.22 -15.98 -7.92
CA ALA A 76 4.49 -16.90 -8.80
C ALA A 76 5.03 -16.93 -10.25
N TYR A 77 5.51 -15.80 -10.78
CA TYR A 77 6.10 -15.74 -12.12
C TYR A 77 7.44 -16.50 -12.19
N GLN A 78 8.22 -16.46 -11.11
CA GLN A 78 9.58 -16.99 -11.06
C GLN A 78 9.64 -18.47 -10.68
N SER A 79 8.52 -19.05 -10.23
CA SER A 79 8.42 -20.45 -9.78
C SER A 79 7.91 -21.40 -10.87
N GLN A 80 7.90 -20.95 -12.13
CA GLN A 80 7.55 -21.72 -13.33
C GLN A 80 8.71 -22.61 -13.81
#